data_AF-A0A2L0HY26-F1
#
_entry.id   AF-A0A2L0HY26-F1
#
_cell.length_a   1.000
_cell.length_b   1.000
_cell.length_c   1.000
_cell.angle_alpha   90.00
_cell.angle_beta   90.00
_cell.angle_gamma   90.00
#
_symmetry.space_group_name_H-M   'P 1'
#
loop_
_entity.id
_entity.type
_entity.pdbx_description
1 polymer ?
#
loop_
_entity_poly.entity_id
_entity_poly.type
_entity_poly.pdbx_seq_one_letter_code
_entity_poly.pdbx_strand_id
1 'polypeptide(L)'
;MARTSLKEPQLKSWEAVNQTLAEIAETRREIELEQSACNEQVDQIKTASKEKLKPFLDSIKASELKLKEFCEARKSEFTQIKTKKLTHGSVGYRLSTTVSIPDPVFTCQVLKQLQLDHCLRIKTEPDKEAIKQLTPEQIAEIGASVNTRNTFGYDIETVDPTATAAH
;
A
#
# COMPACT_ATOMS: atom_id res chain seq x y z
N MET A 1 -34.94 -14.87 17.41
CA MET A 1 -34.66 -13.58 18.08
C MET A 1 -35.33 -12.47 17.28
N ALA A 2 -36.06 -11.60 17.98
CA ALA A 2 -37.02 -10.66 17.42
C ALA A 2 -36.35 -9.65 16.48
N ARG A 3 -36.94 -9.47 15.28
CA ARG A 3 -36.71 -8.29 14.45
C ARG A 3 -37.35 -7.11 15.16
N THR A 4 -36.55 -6.39 15.94
CA THR A 4 -37.00 -5.22 16.69
C THR A 4 -37.36 -4.10 15.72
N SER A 5 -38.67 -3.85 15.62
CA SER A 5 -39.36 -2.60 15.25
C SER A 5 -38.82 -1.79 14.06
N LEU A 6 -39.58 -1.80 12.96
CA LEU A 6 -39.60 -0.72 11.99
C LEU A 6 -40.07 0.56 12.71
N LYS A 7 -39.13 1.32 13.30
CA LYS A 7 -39.38 2.71 13.68
C LYS A 7 -39.83 3.44 12.41
N GLU A 8 -40.93 4.18 12.47
CA GLU A 8 -41.37 5.03 11.38
C GLU A 8 -40.18 5.88 10.87
N PRO A 9 -40.05 6.09 9.55
CA PRO A 9 -38.99 6.90 9.01
C PRO A 9 -39.06 8.30 9.65
N GLN A 10 -37.97 8.71 10.30
CA GLN A 10 -37.92 10.02 10.97
C GLN A 10 -38.02 11.16 9.96
N LEU A 11 -37.62 10.90 8.71
CA LEU A 11 -37.74 11.82 7.59
C LEU A 11 -39.10 11.57 6.90
N LYS A 12 -39.95 12.61 6.92
CA LYS A 12 -41.33 12.53 6.39
C LYS A 12 -41.50 13.20 5.02
N SER A 13 -40.46 13.83 4.48
CA SER A 13 -40.49 14.51 3.18
C SER A 13 -39.15 14.41 2.46
N TRP A 14 -39.18 14.54 1.13
CA TRP A 14 -37.97 14.65 0.30
C TRP A 14 -37.14 15.89 0.63
N GLU A 15 -37.79 16.96 1.09
CA GLU A 15 -37.10 18.16 1.60
C GLU A 15 -36.28 17.84 2.86
N ALA A 16 -36.83 17.05 3.79
CA ALA A 16 -36.09 16.60 4.97
C ALA A 16 -34.92 15.67 4.58
N VAL A 17 -35.10 14.82 3.56
CA VAL A 17 -34.00 14.01 3.00
C VAL A 17 -32.91 14.89 2.42
N ASN A 18 -33.27 15.91 1.63
CA ASN A 18 -32.31 16.85 1.05
C ASN A 18 -31.54 17.63 2.13
N GLN A 19 -32.24 18.08 3.18
CA GLN A 19 -31.61 18.74 4.31
C GLN A 19 -30.64 17.80 5.05
N THR A 20 -31.04 16.55 5.29
CA THR A 20 -30.14 15.55 5.89
C THR A 20 -28.92 15.26 5.01
N LEU A 21 -29.06 15.23 3.69
CA LEU A 21 -27.91 15.10 2.78
C LEU A 21 -26.97 16.31 2.89
N ALA A 22 -27.49 17.53 3.02
CA ALA A 22 -26.70 18.74 3.26
C ALA A 22 -25.96 18.69 4.61
N GLU A 23 -26.65 18.29 5.68
CA GLU A 23 -26.04 18.12 7.01
C GLU A 23 -24.92 17.07 7.00
N ILE A 24 -25.10 15.95 6.28
CA ILE A 24 -24.05 14.95 6.09
C ILE A 24 -22.87 15.54 5.30
N ALA A 25 -23.13 16.38 4.29
CA ALA A 25 -22.07 17.03 3.51
C ALA A 25 -21.23 17.96 4.38
N GLU A 26 -21.87 18.80 5.20
CA GLU A 26 -21.19 19.69 6.16
C GLU A 26 -20.37 18.89 7.17
N THR A 27 -20.96 17.86 7.77
CA THR A 27 -20.28 17.00 8.74
C THR A 27 -19.07 16.29 8.11
N ARG A 28 -19.18 15.82 6.87
CA ARG A 28 -18.04 15.21 6.13
C ARG A 28 -16.91 16.22 5.91
N ARG A 29 -17.25 17.47 5.59
CA ARG A 29 -16.25 18.54 5.42
C ARG A 29 -15.55 18.85 6.74
N GLU A 30 -16.26 18.88 7.85
CA GLU A 30 -15.64 19.05 9.18
C GLU A 30 -14.70 17.90 9.53
N ILE A 31 -15.09 16.65 9.24
CA ILE A 31 -14.23 15.47 9.42
C ILE A 31 -12.95 15.61 8.57
N GLU A 32 -13.09 16.02 7.31
CA GLU A 32 -11.94 16.18 6.41
C GLU A 32 -11.00 17.30 6.88
N LEU A 33 -11.54 18.41 7.38
CA LEU A 33 -10.73 19.51 7.95
C LEU A 33 -9.94 19.04 9.18
N GLU A 34 -10.58 18.32 10.11
CA GLU A 34 -9.90 17.78 11.29
C GLU A 34 -8.84 16.73 10.89
N GLN A 35 -9.17 15.88 9.91
CA GLN A 35 -8.22 14.88 9.40
C GLN A 35 -7.03 15.54 8.70
N SER A 36 -7.25 16.62 7.95
CA SER A 36 -6.20 17.42 7.33
C SER A 36 -5.30 18.06 8.39
N ALA A 37 -5.87 18.67 9.42
CA ALA A 37 -5.12 19.25 10.53
C ALA A 37 -4.28 18.19 11.28
N CYS A 38 -4.85 17.00 11.52
CA CYS A 38 -4.13 15.87 12.11
C CYS A 38 -2.96 15.41 11.22
N ASN A 39 -3.18 15.27 9.92
CA ASN A 39 -2.14 14.89 8.97
C ASN A 39 -1.00 15.91 8.94
N GLU A 40 -1.31 17.20 8.99
CA GLU A 40 -0.30 18.26 9.06
C GLU A 40 0.57 18.13 10.32
N GLN A 41 -0.04 17.90 11.48
CA GLN A 41 0.70 17.66 12.72
C GLN A 41 1.58 16.40 12.64
N VAL A 42 1.05 15.31 12.07
CA VAL A 42 1.82 14.08 11.86
C VAL A 42 3.04 14.34 10.97
N ASP A 43 2.89 15.12 9.91
CA ASP A 43 3.99 15.44 9.00
C ASP A 43 5.03 16.38 9.63
N GLN A 44 4.60 17.32 10.47
CA GLN A 44 5.51 18.12 11.29
C GLN A 44 6.32 17.22 12.25
N ILE A 45 5.66 16.29 12.95
CA ILE A 45 6.32 15.33 13.86
C ILE A 45 7.30 14.44 13.10
N LYS A 46 6.91 13.91 11.93
CA LYS A 46 7.80 13.11 11.08
C LYS A 46 9.02 13.91 10.65
N THR A 47 8.84 15.17 10.25
CA THR A 47 9.92 16.03 9.79
C THR A 47 10.89 16.34 10.92
N ALA A 48 10.38 16.80 12.07
CA ALA A 48 11.20 17.04 13.26
C ALA A 48 11.93 15.78 13.75
N SER A 49 11.28 14.62 13.67
CA SER A 49 11.90 13.33 14.00
C SER A 49 13.01 12.98 13.03
N LYS A 50 12.80 13.14 11.71
CA LYS A 50 13.83 12.93 10.70
C LYS A 50 15.04 13.83 10.90
N GLU A 51 14.83 15.10 11.24
CA GLU A 51 15.92 16.04 11.53
C GLU A 51 16.73 15.63 12.75
N LYS A 52 16.06 15.22 13.84
CA LYS A 52 16.72 14.70 15.04
C LYS A 52 17.48 13.39 14.76
N LEU A 53 16.95 12.53 13.90
CA LEU A 53 17.57 11.25 13.53
C LEU A 53 18.75 11.42 12.57
N LYS A 54 18.75 12.47 11.74
CA LYS A 54 19.79 12.74 10.74
C LYS A 54 21.23 12.68 11.31
N PRO A 55 21.60 13.38 12.41
CA PRO A 55 22.96 13.30 12.94
C PRO A 55 23.33 11.90 13.46
N PHE A 56 22.37 11.15 14.02
CA PHE A 56 22.64 9.76 14.45
C PHE A 56 22.88 8.83 13.26
N LEU A 57 22.05 8.95 12.22
CA LEU A 57 22.23 8.19 10.98
C LEU A 57 23.54 8.55 10.27
N ASP A 58 23.91 9.83 10.24
CA ASP A 58 25.17 10.28 9.65
C ASP A 58 26.38 9.80 10.47
N SER A 59 26.28 9.77 11.80
CA SER A 59 27.31 9.18 12.69
C SER A 59 27.48 7.68 12.49
N ILE A 60 26.36 6.94 12.30
CA ILE A 60 26.39 5.52 11.96
C ILE A 60 27.08 5.33 10.61
N LYS A 61 26.69 6.07 9.56
CA LYS A 61 27.30 5.98 8.23
C LYS A 61 28.79 6.32 8.25
N ALA A 62 29.20 7.34 9.00
CA ALA A 62 30.61 7.69 9.16
C ALA A 62 31.41 6.57 9.84
N SER A 63 30.81 5.89 10.83
CA SER A 63 31.42 4.75 11.51
C SER A 63 31.48 3.51 10.61
N GLU A 64 30.43 3.25 9.83
CA GLU A 64 30.40 2.20 8.81
C GLU A 64 31.46 2.42 7.72
N LEU A 65 31.66 3.67 7.28
CA LEU A 65 32.70 4.00 6.30
C LEU A 65 34.10 3.70 6.86
N LYS A 66 34.40 4.14 8.09
CA LYS A 66 35.66 3.82 8.78
C LYS A 66 35.88 2.31 8.88
N LEU A 67 34.82 1.57 9.23
CA LEU A 67 34.88 0.11 9.32
C LEU A 67 35.15 -0.53 7.96
N LYS A 68 34.50 -0.02 6.90
CA LYS A 68 34.70 -0.48 5.53
C LYS A 68 36.12 -0.21 5.05
N GLU A 69 36.63 1.00 5.20
CA GLU A 69 38.00 1.37 4.82
C GLU A 69 39.04 0.48 5.52
N PHE A 70 38.86 0.24 6.82
CA PHE A 70 39.73 -0.64 7.59
C PHE A 70 39.69 -2.10 7.11
N CYS A 71 38.49 -2.63 6.86
CA CYS A 71 38.34 -4.01 6.37
C CYS A 71 38.86 -4.15 4.93
N GLU A 72 38.71 -3.12 4.10
CA GLU A 72 39.11 -3.11 2.69
C GLU A 72 40.63 -3.07 2.54
N ALA A 73 41.32 -2.27 3.37
CA ALA A 73 42.78 -2.28 3.47
C ALA A 73 43.35 -3.65 3.92
N ARG A 74 42.54 -4.47 4.59
CA ARG A 74 42.92 -5.79 5.14
C ARG A 74 42.15 -6.94 4.51
N LYS A 75 41.66 -6.76 3.28
CA LYS A 75 40.85 -7.76 2.58
C LYS A 75 41.59 -9.10 2.45
N SER A 76 42.92 -9.09 2.41
CA SER A 76 43.76 -10.30 2.42
C SER A 76 43.55 -11.18 3.67
N GLU A 77 43.34 -10.60 4.86
CA GLU A 77 43.05 -11.33 6.10
C GLU A 77 41.71 -12.10 6.03
N PHE A 78 40.77 -11.62 5.23
CA PHE A 78 39.45 -12.25 5.05
C PHE A 78 39.44 -13.37 4.00
N THR A 79 40.57 -13.67 3.37
CA THR A 79 40.70 -14.74 2.38
C THR A 79 40.61 -16.13 3.03
N GLN A 80 41.17 -16.29 4.23
CA GLN A 80 41.11 -17.55 5.00
C GLN A 80 39.90 -17.61 5.94
N ILE A 81 39.49 -16.48 6.52
CA ILE A 81 38.38 -16.40 7.47
C ILE A 81 37.36 -15.38 6.94
N LYS A 82 36.23 -15.87 6.42
CA LYS A 82 35.19 -15.02 5.79
C LYS A 82 34.52 -14.05 6.76
N THR A 83 34.54 -14.35 8.07
CA THR A 83 33.90 -13.53 9.11
C THR A 83 34.72 -13.54 10.39
N LYS A 84 35.07 -12.36 10.89
CA LYS A 84 35.80 -12.12 12.14
C LYS A 84 34.81 -11.68 13.22
N LYS A 85 34.63 -12.50 14.25
CA LYS A 85 33.79 -12.19 15.41
C LYS A 85 34.59 -11.37 16.43
N LEU A 86 33.99 -10.30 16.94
CA LEU A 86 34.51 -9.38 17.95
C LEU A 86 33.56 -9.35 19.15
N THR A 87 33.95 -8.65 20.22
CA THR A 87 33.17 -8.55 21.47
C THR A 87 31.78 -7.95 21.27
N HIS A 88 31.65 -6.98 20.34
CA HIS A 88 30.40 -6.23 20.11
C HIS A 88 29.71 -6.54 18.77
N GLY A 89 30.22 -7.50 18.00
CA GLY A 89 29.65 -7.82 16.68
C GLY A 89 30.59 -8.65 15.81
N SER A 90 30.29 -8.74 14.52
CA SER A 90 31.13 -9.45 13.56
C SER A 90 31.27 -8.68 12.26
N VAL A 91 32.45 -8.71 11.67
CA VAL A 91 32.73 -8.14 10.34
C VAL A 91 33.14 -9.24 9.38
N GLY A 92 32.72 -9.16 8.13
CA GLY A 92 33.05 -10.19 7.16
C GLY A 92 32.61 -9.81 5.76
N TYR A 93 33.19 -10.49 4.78
CA TYR A 93 32.81 -10.36 3.39
C TYR A 93 31.89 -11.52 3.01
N ARG A 94 30.72 -11.19 2.48
CA ARG A 94 29.83 -12.16 1.83
C ARG A 94 29.86 -11.93 0.33
N LEU A 95 29.89 -13.03 -0.42
CA LEU A 95 29.57 -12.98 -1.84
C LEU A 95 28.04 -13.02 -1.95
N SER A 96 27.43 -11.93 -2.42
CA SER A 96 26.02 -11.92 -2.79
C SER A 96 25.92 -11.71 -4.29
N THR A 97 25.36 -12.69 -5.00
CA THR A 97 25.05 -12.56 -6.42
C THR A 97 23.69 -11.90 -6.55
N THR A 98 23.64 -10.70 -7.12
CA THR A 98 22.38 -10.04 -7.46
C THR A 98 22.19 -10.10 -8.97
N VAL A 99 21.01 -10.52 -9.42
CA VAL A 99 20.63 -10.46 -10.84
C VAL A 99 19.95 -9.12 -11.08
N SER A 100 20.50 -8.31 -11.99
CA SER A 100 19.87 -7.06 -12.43
C SER A 100 19.01 -7.33 -13.66
N ILE A 101 17.74 -6.93 -13.60
CA ILE A 101 16.78 -7.07 -14.69
C ILE A 101 16.35 -5.66 -15.09
N PRO A 102 16.96 -5.06 -16.14
CA PRO A 102 16.67 -3.69 -16.55
C PRO A 102 15.29 -3.54 -17.19
N ASP A 103 14.83 -4.56 -17.92
CA ASP A 103 13.49 -4.61 -18.50
C ASP A 103 12.82 -5.95 -18.14
N PRO A 104 11.87 -5.94 -17.19
CA PRO A 104 11.18 -7.15 -16.78
C PRO A 104 10.25 -7.70 -17.86
N VAL A 105 9.72 -6.87 -18.77
CA VAL A 105 8.80 -7.31 -19.83
C VAL A 105 9.57 -8.05 -20.91
N PHE A 106 10.64 -7.43 -21.41
CA PHE A 106 11.54 -8.07 -22.38
C PHE A 106 12.14 -9.35 -21.80
N THR A 107 12.61 -9.30 -20.55
CA THR A 107 13.17 -10.49 -19.88
C THR A 107 12.13 -11.60 -19.76
N CYS A 108 10.89 -11.29 -19.37
CA CYS A 108 9.82 -12.30 -19.35
C CYS A 108 9.53 -12.89 -20.74
N GLN A 109 9.57 -12.09 -21.80
CA GLN A 109 9.36 -12.58 -23.18
C GLN A 109 10.49 -13.51 -23.62
N VAL A 110 11.74 -13.13 -23.38
CA VAL A 110 12.91 -13.96 -23.70
C VAL A 110 12.92 -15.24 -22.85
N LEU A 111 12.57 -15.16 -21.56
CA LEU A 111 12.43 -16.35 -20.72
C LEU A 111 11.37 -17.33 -21.26
N LYS A 112 10.24 -16.83 -21.78
CA LYS A 112 9.23 -17.65 -22.46
C LYS A 112 9.76 -18.26 -23.77
N GLN A 113 10.49 -17.49 -24.59
CA GLN A 113 11.09 -17.98 -25.83
C GLN A 113 12.15 -19.06 -25.57
N LEU A 114 12.91 -18.92 -24.49
CA LEU A 114 13.95 -19.87 -24.06
C LEU A 114 13.39 -21.05 -23.24
N GLN A 115 12.07 -21.16 -23.05
CA GLN A 115 11.43 -22.22 -22.27
C GLN A 115 11.95 -22.30 -20.82
N LEU A 116 12.32 -21.16 -20.25
CA LEU A 116 12.79 -21.02 -18.87
C LEU A 116 11.65 -20.69 -17.93
N ASP A 117 10.56 -21.47 -17.99
CA ASP A 117 9.34 -21.24 -17.21
C ASP A 117 9.57 -21.30 -15.69
N HIS A 118 10.61 -22.02 -15.24
CA HIS A 118 11.02 -22.06 -13.84
C HIS A 118 11.54 -20.71 -13.30
N CYS A 119 11.89 -19.77 -14.19
CA CYS A 119 12.27 -18.40 -13.84
C CYS A 119 11.08 -17.43 -13.83
N LEU A 120 9.89 -17.87 -14.25
CA LEU A 120 8.70 -17.03 -14.32
C LEU A 120 7.80 -17.27 -13.10
N ARG A 121 7.50 -16.21 -12.37
CA ARG A 121 6.50 -16.24 -11.30
C ARG A 121 5.14 -15.86 -11.85
N ILE A 122 4.25 -16.83 -12.02
CA ILE A 122 2.88 -16.61 -12.50
C ILE A 122 1.96 -16.42 -11.29
N LYS A 123 1.23 -15.31 -11.26
CA LYS A 123 0.17 -15.05 -10.28
C LYS A 123 -1.16 -15.26 -10.97
N THR A 124 -1.86 -16.33 -10.65
CA THR A 124 -3.20 -16.61 -11.16
C THR A 124 -4.22 -16.12 -10.13
N GLU A 125 -5.01 -15.11 -10.51
CA GLU A 125 -6.10 -14.60 -9.68
C GLU A 125 -7.44 -14.82 -10.38
N PRO A 126 -8.50 -15.18 -9.64
CA PRO A 126 -9.82 -15.34 -10.22
C PRO A 126 -10.35 -13.99 -10.71
N ASP A 127 -10.73 -13.94 -11.98
CA ASP A 127 -11.39 -12.77 -12.57
C ASP A 127 -12.87 -12.75 -12.15
N LYS A 128 -13.19 -11.92 -11.16
CA LYS A 128 -14.54 -11.78 -10.64
C LYS A 128 -15.52 -11.20 -11.66
N GLU A 129 -15.06 -10.38 -12.60
CA GLU A 129 -15.94 -9.80 -13.63
C GLU A 129 -16.29 -10.85 -14.69
N ALA A 130 -15.32 -11.68 -15.10
CA ALA A 130 -15.59 -12.83 -15.97
C ALA A 130 -16.48 -13.88 -15.28
N ILE A 131 -16.26 -14.17 -13.99
CA ILE A 131 -17.06 -15.11 -13.21
C ILE A 131 -18.53 -14.66 -13.09
N LYS A 132 -18.80 -13.35 -13.01
CA LYS A 132 -20.17 -12.81 -12.97
C LYS A 132 -20.96 -13.05 -14.27
N GLN A 133 -20.27 -13.23 -15.40
CA GLN A 133 -20.90 -13.46 -16.71
C GLN A 133 -21.23 -14.94 -16.98
N LEU A 134 -20.77 -15.84 -16.10
CA LEU A 134 -21.03 -17.28 -16.24
C LEU A 134 -22.46 -17.65 -15.85
N THR A 135 -22.90 -18.80 -16.32
CA THR A 135 -24.20 -19.36 -15.91
C THR A 135 -24.19 -19.75 -14.42
N PRO A 136 -25.34 -19.72 -13.73
CA PRO A 136 -25.41 -20.12 -12.32
C PRO A 136 -24.88 -21.54 -12.05
N GLU A 137 -25.04 -22.45 -13.01
CA GLU A 137 -24.53 -23.83 -12.96
C GLU A 137 -23.00 -23.85 -12.94
N GLN A 138 -22.36 -23.08 -13.82
CA GLN A 138 -20.89 -22.93 -13.88
C GLN A 138 -20.34 -22.21 -12.64
N ILE A 139 -21.05 -21.21 -12.12
CA ILE A 139 -20.68 -20.49 -10.89
C ILE A 139 -20.71 -21.43 -9.68
N ALA A 140 -21.72 -22.30 -9.60
CA ALA A 140 -21.82 -23.30 -8.55
C ALA A 140 -20.72 -24.38 -8.66
N GLU A 141 -20.36 -24.78 -9.88
CA GLU A 141 -19.29 -25.77 -10.15
C GLU A 141 -17.92 -25.29 -9.68
N ILE A 142 -17.61 -23.99 -9.81
CA ILE A 142 -16.36 -23.39 -9.29
C ILE A 142 -16.42 -23.01 -7.80
N GLY A 143 -17.51 -23.34 -7.09
CA GLY A 143 -17.70 -23.00 -5.69
C GLY A 143 -17.88 -21.50 -5.41
N ALA A 144 -18.18 -20.70 -6.44
CA ALA A 144 -18.48 -19.29 -6.30
C ALA A 144 -19.98 -19.08 -6.02
N SER A 145 -20.35 -17.92 -5.48
CA SER A 145 -21.74 -17.51 -5.34
C SER A 145 -21.90 -16.05 -5.70
N VAL A 146 -22.94 -15.74 -6.48
CA VAL A 146 -23.33 -14.36 -6.77
C VAL A 146 -24.26 -13.90 -5.66
N ASN A 147 -23.77 -12.99 -4.83
CA ASN A 147 -24.56 -12.37 -3.78
C ASN A 147 -25.10 -11.02 -4.26
N THR A 148 -26.29 -11.02 -4.83
CA THR A 148 -27.00 -9.78 -5.18
C THR A 148 -27.62 -9.19 -3.92
N ARG A 149 -27.06 -8.09 -3.42
CA ARG A 149 -27.64 -7.31 -2.33
C ARG A 149 -28.09 -5.95 -2.86
N ASN A 150 -29.38 -5.65 -2.68
CA ASN A 150 -29.88 -4.29 -2.85
C ASN A 150 -29.56 -3.52 -1.55
N THR A 151 -28.41 -2.85 -1.55
CA THR A 151 -27.91 -2.09 -0.40
C THR A 151 -28.26 -0.62 -0.61
N PHE A 152 -28.78 0.04 0.42
CA PHE A 152 -28.99 1.48 0.40
C PHE A 152 -27.66 2.22 0.18
N GLY A 153 -27.65 3.17 -0.75
CA GLY A 153 -26.53 4.08 -1.00
C GLY A 153 -27.05 5.50 -1.15
N TYR A 154 -26.22 6.47 -0.78
CA TYR A 154 -26.45 7.88 -1.02
C TYR A 154 -25.15 8.49 -1.53
N ASP A 155 -25.27 9.43 -2.45
CA ASP A 155 -24.16 10.21 -2.98
C ASP A 155 -24.37 11.67 -2.56
N ILE A 156 -23.27 12.39 -2.36
CA ILE A 156 -23.29 13.80 -2.00
C ILE A 156 -22.48 14.49 -3.08
N GLU A 157 -23.14 15.36 -3.85
CA GLU A 157 -22.45 16.19 -4.82
C GLU A 157 -21.50 17.13 -4.08
N THR A 158 -20.21 16.79 -4.09
CA THR A 158 -19.16 17.72 -3.67
C THR A 158 -19.02 18.75 -4.76
N VAL A 159 -19.57 19.95 -4.54
CA VAL A 159 -19.29 21.11 -5.39
C VAL A 159 -17.82 21.47 -5.18
N ASP A 160 -16.96 20.93 -6.04
CA ASP A 160 -15.57 21.38 -6.15
C ASP A 160 -15.60 22.88 -6.54
N PRO A 161 -15.15 23.80 -5.67
CA PRO A 161 -15.17 25.23 -5.97
C PRO A 161 -14.22 25.63 -7.12
N THR A 162 -13.41 24.71 -7.61
CA THR A 162 -12.50 24.87 -8.76
C THR A 162 -13.18 24.64 -10.12
N ALA A 163 -14.41 24.10 -10.19
CA ALA A 163 -15.07 23.80 -11.45
C ALA A 163 -15.88 24.98 -12.04
N THR A 164 -16.16 26.04 -11.27
CA THR A 164 -17.03 27.15 -11.73
C THR A 164 -16.24 28.30 -12.38
N ALA A 165 -14.92 28.23 -12.46
CA ALA A 165 -14.07 29.24 -13.10
C ALA A 165 -13.76 28.88 -14.56
N ALA A 166 -14.78 28.61 -15.37
CA ALA A 166 -14.65 28.51 -16.82
C ALA A 166 -15.97 28.88 -17.51
N HIS A 167 -16.27 30.17 -17.55
CA HIS A 167 -17.15 30.77 -18.55
C HIS A 167 -16.38 31.87 -19.27
#